data_AF-A0A6N8L0J4-F1
#
_entry.id   AF-A0A6N8L0J4-F1
#
_cell.length_a   1.000
_cell.length_b   1.000
_cell.length_c   1.000
_cell.angle_alpha   90.00
_cell.angle_beta   90.00
_cell.angle_gamma   90.00
#
_symmetry.space_group_name_H-M   'P 1'
#
loop_
_entity.id
_entity.type
_entity.pdbx_description
1 polymer ?
#
loop_
_entity_poly.entity_id
_entity_poly.type
_entity_poly.pdbx_seq_one_letter_code
_entity_poly.pdbx_strand_id
1 'polypeptide(L)'
;MGSKLSGKDLIKLGFPQTNAINIALGQIARYRKRDKKERILMEAKEVLVHPEQFMGHGTWGKLAEGLIKPVEVRMQQLLAQRVPFTIFGENEIDEQAKRQLYDALKLPIAVQGALMPDAHAGYGLPIGGVLATNNAVIPYAVGVDIGCRMSLSVFDLPASFMKGKDFQLRNILKEHTAFGPYEVQKTKAEHAVLDDPRFRDLPLLKSLRAKAYKQLGSSGSGNHFVEFGSVQLLADRPDLQLGKGEYLALLSHSGSRGLGAQVAKHYSYLAQKQCPLPKQVQQLAWLDLDTHDGQEYWLAMNLVADYAKACHDDIHRRIAKALGTRVLANIENHHNLAWKELVSGEECIVHRKGATPASAGTLGIIPGSMASPGFLVEGKGNPLSLQSASHGAGRLMSRGACKEKLSRAAMSNSLQEAGITLIGGTLDEAPMAYKDIHKVMQLQEELVSVIGVFSPKIVRMDK
;
A
#
# COMPACT_ATOMS: atom_id res chain seq x y z
N MET A 1 -0.13 22.65 38.35
CA MET A 1 -0.86 22.57 37.07
C MET A 1 -0.33 23.66 36.16
N GLY A 2 0.44 23.33 35.12
CA GLY A 2 1.00 24.35 34.22
C GLY A 2 -0.12 25.08 33.48
N SER A 3 -0.08 26.43 33.47
CA SER A 3 -1.13 27.24 32.82
C SER A 3 -1.31 26.81 31.36
N LYS A 4 -2.55 26.53 30.97
CA LYS A 4 -2.89 26.07 29.63
C LYS A 4 -2.62 27.23 28.66
N LEU A 5 -1.77 27.01 27.66
CA LEU A 5 -1.48 27.99 26.61
C LEU A 5 -2.78 28.33 25.85
N SER A 6 -3.03 29.62 25.64
CA SER A 6 -4.26 30.16 25.08
C SER A 6 -3.99 31.03 23.85
N GLY A 7 -5.02 31.27 23.03
CA GLY A 7 -4.90 32.21 21.90
C GLY A 7 -4.48 33.62 22.32
N LYS A 8 -4.87 34.06 23.53
CA LYS A 8 -4.44 35.34 24.09
C LYS A 8 -2.92 35.42 24.29
N ASP A 9 -2.27 34.31 24.63
CA ASP A 9 -0.81 34.26 24.76
C ASP A 9 -0.13 34.46 23.40
N LEU A 10 -0.66 33.86 22.32
CA LEU A 10 -0.13 34.02 20.96
C LEU A 10 -0.39 35.43 20.40
N ILE A 11 -1.56 36.01 20.67
CA ILE A 11 -1.85 37.41 20.31
C ILE A 11 -0.83 38.36 20.97
N LYS A 12 -0.49 38.13 22.25
CA LYS A 12 0.54 38.91 22.95
C LYS A 12 1.94 38.78 22.33
N LEU A 13 2.23 37.66 21.66
CA LEU A 13 3.49 37.48 20.91
C LEU A 13 3.49 38.20 19.55
N GLY A 14 2.36 38.74 19.11
CA GLY A 14 2.23 39.43 17.82
C GLY A 14 1.68 38.56 16.68
N PHE A 15 1.13 37.37 16.98
CA PHE A 15 0.52 36.55 15.94
C PHE A 15 -0.64 37.30 15.27
N PRO A 16 -0.77 37.20 13.93
CA PRO A 16 -1.91 37.78 13.22
C PRO A 16 -3.21 37.12 13.71
N GLN A 17 -4.30 37.89 13.79
CA GLN A 17 -5.63 37.38 14.16
C GLN A 17 -6.30 36.65 12.99
N THR A 18 -5.56 35.75 12.36
CA THR A 18 -5.99 34.87 11.28
C THR A 18 -6.08 33.43 11.80
N ASN A 19 -6.27 32.47 10.89
CA ASN A 19 -6.28 31.05 11.24
C ASN A 19 -4.93 30.54 11.78
N ALA A 20 -3.84 31.31 11.69
CA ALA A 20 -2.51 30.96 12.21
C ALA A 20 -2.55 30.63 13.71
N ILE A 21 -3.36 31.35 14.51
CA ILE A 21 -3.53 31.07 15.94
C ILE A 21 -4.14 29.68 16.16
N ASN A 22 -5.17 29.32 15.40
CA ASN A 22 -5.81 28.01 15.50
C ASN A 22 -4.86 26.89 15.07
N ILE A 23 -4.07 27.11 14.01
CA ILE A 23 -3.05 26.18 13.55
C ILE A 23 -2.02 25.96 14.67
N ALA A 24 -1.47 27.03 15.25
CA ALA A 24 -0.51 26.96 16.34
C ALA A 24 -1.06 26.20 17.55
N LEU A 25 -2.26 26.57 18.03
CA LEU A 25 -2.92 25.90 19.16
C LEU A 25 -3.17 24.41 18.87
N GLY A 26 -3.59 24.08 17.64
CA GLY A 26 -3.79 22.71 17.19
C GLY A 26 -2.50 21.89 17.21
N GLN A 27 -1.41 22.44 16.66
CA GLN A 27 -0.09 21.78 16.63
C GLN A 27 0.45 21.54 18.05
N ILE A 28 0.36 22.56 18.91
CA ILE A 28 0.80 22.48 20.31
C ILE A 28 -0.02 21.43 21.07
N ALA A 29 -1.35 21.47 20.96
CA ALA A 29 -2.24 20.53 21.64
C ALA A 29 -2.03 19.08 21.19
N ARG A 30 -1.62 18.89 19.94
CA ARG A 30 -1.40 17.57 19.35
C ARG A 30 -0.02 16.99 19.68
N TYR A 31 1.03 17.79 19.55
CA TYR A 31 2.41 17.27 19.57
C TYR A 31 3.25 17.73 20.76
N ARG A 32 2.86 18.80 21.47
CA ARG A 32 3.67 19.44 22.53
C ARG A 32 2.94 19.52 23.87
N LYS A 33 1.97 18.63 24.10
CA LYS A 33 1.11 18.61 25.29
C LYS A 33 1.85 18.52 26.63
N ARG A 34 3.06 17.97 26.64
CA ARG A 34 3.90 17.76 27.84
C ARG A 34 4.99 18.81 28.02
N ASP A 35 5.12 19.73 27.06
CA ASP A 35 6.19 20.72 27.05
C ASP A 35 5.83 21.92 27.94
N LYS A 36 6.86 22.58 28.49
CA LYS A 36 6.68 23.78 29.31
C LYS A 36 6.16 24.94 28.45
N LYS A 37 5.20 25.71 28.97
CA LYS A 37 4.56 26.83 28.28
C LYS A 37 5.59 27.86 27.80
N GLU A 38 6.56 28.18 28.63
CA GLU A 38 7.59 29.19 28.35
C GLU A 38 8.42 28.79 27.12
N ARG A 39 8.80 27.51 27.05
CA ARG A 39 9.54 26.96 25.90
C ARG A 39 8.69 27.01 24.62
N ILE A 40 7.41 26.64 24.70
CA ILE A 40 6.51 26.68 23.55
C ILE A 40 6.35 28.11 23.02
N LEU A 41 6.18 29.09 23.92
CA LEU A 41 6.04 30.50 23.52
C LEU A 41 7.32 31.05 22.90
N MET A 42 8.49 30.67 23.41
CA MET A 42 9.78 31.04 22.83
C MET A 42 9.90 30.51 21.40
N GLU A 43 9.67 29.21 21.18
CA GLU A 43 9.73 28.61 19.84
C GLU A 43 8.66 29.20 18.91
N ALA A 44 7.43 29.41 19.38
CA ALA A 44 6.36 30.02 18.56
C ALA A 44 6.72 31.45 18.14
N LYS A 45 7.44 32.21 18.99
CA LYS A 45 7.94 33.54 18.63
C LYS A 45 8.98 33.46 17.52
N GLU A 46 9.91 32.51 17.59
CA GLU A 46 10.89 32.29 16.51
C GLU A 46 10.19 31.97 15.18
N VAL A 47 9.17 31.10 15.20
CA VAL A 47 8.38 30.76 14.00
C VAL A 47 7.65 32.00 13.44
N LEU A 48 7.17 32.90 14.31
CA LEU A 48 6.50 34.12 13.88
C LEU A 48 7.47 35.10 13.21
N VAL A 49 8.69 35.22 13.73
CA VAL A 49 9.70 36.18 13.23
C VAL A 49 10.42 35.65 11.98
N HIS A 50 10.69 34.35 11.94
CA HIS A 50 11.47 33.68 10.89
C HIS A 50 10.75 32.45 10.31
N PRO A 51 9.50 32.57 9.82
CA PRO A 51 8.72 31.41 9.38
C PRO A 51 9.42 30.59 8.29
N GLU A 52 10.22 31.22 7.42
CA GLU A 52 10.99 30.57 6.36
C GLU A 52 11.95 29.50 6.89
N GLN A 53 12.52 29.68 8.08
CA GLN A 53 13.44 28.71 8.70
C GLN A 53 12.73 27.46 9.21
N PHE A 54 11.40 27.53 9.36
CA PHE A 54 10.57 26.44 9.86
C PHE A 54 9.78 25.74 8.75
N MET A 55 9.96 26.14 7.48
CA MET A 55 9.36 25.44 6.35
C MET A 55 9.77 23.96 6.34
N GLY A 56 8.78 23.06 6.22
CA GLY A 56 9.02 21.61 6.29
C GLY A 56 9.28 21.05 7.69
N HIS A 57 9.40 21.88 8.73
CA HIS A 57 9.62 21.39 10.10
C HIS A 57 8.41 20.58 10.59
N GLY A 58 8.60 19.35 11.11
CA GLY A 58 7.48 18.44 11.40
C GLY A 58 6.40 18.95 12.37
N THR A 59 6.75 19.77 13.36
CA THR A 59 5.76 20.41 14.27
C THR A 59 5.31 21.80 13.82
N TRP A 60 6.25 22.68 13.47
CA TRP A 60 5.99 24.10 13.21
C TRP A 60 5.78 24.45 11.73
N GLY A 61 6.07 23.53 10.80
CA GLY A 61 6.02 23.80 9.36
C GLY A 61 4.64 24.19 8.86
N LYS A 62 3.57 23.57 9.38
CA LYS A 62 2.20 24.01 9.06
C LYS A 62 1.89 25.43 9.52
N LEU A 63 2.45 25.85 10.65
CA LEU A 63 2.28 27.21 11.16
C LEU A 63 3.07 28.20 10.30
N ALA A 64 4.33 27.86 9.98
CA ALA A 64 5.17 28.64 9.08
C ALA A 64 4.53 28.85 7.71
N GLU A 65 4.02 27.77 7.10
CA GLU A 65 3.26 27.84 5.85
C GLU A 65 2.05 28.76 6.00
N GLY A 66 1.24 28.59 7.05
CA GLY A 66 0.08 29.43 7.30
C GLY A 66 0.39 30.91 7.55
N LEU A 67 1.64 31.26 7.90
CA LEU A 67 2.11 32.63 8.04
C LEU A 67 2.62 33.21 6.72
N ILE A 68 3.21 32.38 5.85
CA ILE A 68 3.78 32.81 4.56
C ILE A 68 2.74 32.77 3.44
N LYS A 69 2.13 31.60 3.24
CA LYS A 69 1.20 31.30 2.16
C LYS A 69 0.08 30.39 2.68
N PRO A 70 -1.01 30.97 3.22
CA PRO A 70 -2.13 30.20 3.73
C PRO A 70 -2.74 29.28 2.66
N VAL A 71 -3.06 28.04 3.04
CA VAL A 71 -3.80 27.11 2.18
C VAL A 71 -5.23 27.61 1.99
N GLU A 72 -5.60 27.90 0.74
CA GLU A 72 -6.97 28.30 0.40
C GLU A 72 -7.89 27.08 0.30
N VAL A 73 -8.86 27.00 1.22
CA VAL A 73 -9.87 25.95 1.22
C VAL A 73 -11.09 26.43 0.43
N ARG A 74 -11.27 25.86 -0.77
CA ARG A 74 -12.42 26.15 -1.63
C ARG A 74 -13.00 24.87 -2.23
N MET A 75 -14.31 24.90 -2.49
CA MET A 75 -14.99 23.82 -3.18
C MET A 75 -14.42 23.65 -4.59
N GLN A 76 -13.90 22.46 -4.87
CA GLN A 76 -13.32 22.14 -6.18
C GLN A 76 -14.43 21.72 -7.15
N GLN A 77 -14.30 22.16 -8.40
CA GLN A 77 -15.20 21.79 -9.48
C GLN A 77 -14.63 20.62 -10.29
N LEU A 78 -15.50 19.71 -10.67
CA LEU A 78 -15.14 18.62 -11.57
C LEU A 78 -15.09 19.13 -13.00
N LEU A 79 -14.17 18.57 -13.78
CA LEU A 79 -14.10 18.76 -15.22
C LEU A 79 -15.37 18.23 -15.89
N ALA A 80 -15.81 18.93 -16.94
CA ALA A 80 -16.97 18.51 -17.73
C ALA A 80 -16.68 17.18 -18.46
N GLN A 81 -15.46 17.04 -18.99
CA GLN A 81 -14.97 15.87 -19.70
C GLN A 81 -13.97 15.10 -18.84
N ARG A 82 -13.84 13.80 -19.12
CA ARG A 82 -12.82 12.94 -18.51
C ARG A 82 -11.49 13.19 -19.21
N VAL A 83 -10.40 13.13 -18.47
CA VAL A 83 -9.05 13.06 -19.05
C VAL A 83 -8.84 11.73 -19.80
N PRO A 84 -7.81 11.60 -20.67
CA PRO A 84 -7.54 10.36 -21.40
C PRO A 84 -7.43 9.14 -20.49
N PHE A 85 -7.98 8.01 -20.94
CA PHE A 85 -7.90 6.76 -20.19
C PHE A 85 -8.01 5.52 -21.07
N THR A 86 -7.63 4.38 -20.51
CA THR A 86 -7.79 3.06 -21.15
C THR A 86 -8.29 2.03 -20.15
N ILE A 87 -9.23 1.18 -20.56
CA ILE A 87 -9.74 0.06 -19.75
C ILE A 87 -9.33 -1.23 -20.42
N PHE A 88 -8.60 -2.07 -19.70
CA PHE A 88 -8.18 -3.39 -20.16
C PHE A 88 -9.16 -4.43 -19.63
N GLY A 89 -9.69 -5.28 -20.51
CA GLY A 89 -10.67 -6.30 -20.12
C GLY A 89 -12.03 -5.76 -19.69
N GLU A 90 -12.52 -4.69 -20.33
CA GLU A 90 -13.73 -3.95 -19.92
C GLU A 90 -14.97 -4.82 -19.63
N ASN A 91 -15.16 -5.89 -20.41
CA ASN A 91 -16.32 -6.80 -20.25
C ASN A 91 -16.29 -7.61 -18.94
N GLU A 92 -15.14 -7.72 -18.27
CA GLU A 92 -14.96 -8.45 -17.00
C GLU A 92 -15.03 -7.51 -15.77
N ILE A 93 -15.33 -6.23 -15.98
CA ILE A 93 -15.28 -5.20 -14.93
C ILE A 93 -16.69 -4.65 -14.67
N ASP A 94 -17.07 -4.65 -13.39
CA ASP A 94 -18.37 -4.17 -12.96
C ASP A 94 -18.55 -2.65 -13.16
N GLU A 95 -19.79 -2.22 -13.40
CA GLU A 95 -20.12 -0.81 -13.66
C GLU A 95 -19.78 0.11 -12.49
N GLN A 96 -19.79 -0.39 -11.25
CA GLN A 96 -19.46 0.43 -10.08
C GLN A 96 -17.95 0.76 -10.08
N ALA A 97 -17.09 -0.20 -10.40
CA ALA A 97 -15.65 0.02 -10.55
C ALA A 97 -15.35 1.01 -11.68
N LYS A 98 -15.99 0.85 -12.85
CA LYS A 98 -15.85 1.79 -13.97
C LYS A 98 -16.30 3.20 -13.59
N ARG A 99 -17.44 3.32 -12.90
CA ARG A 99 -17.93 4.61 -12.41
C ARG A 99 -16.95 5.29 -11.45
N GLN A 100 -16.32 4.54 -10.54
CA GLN A 100 -15.30 5.08 -9.63
C GLN A 100 -14.10 5.65 -10.38
N LEU A 101 -13.64 4.98 -11.44
CA LEU A 101 -12.59 5.51 -12.32
C LEU A 101 -13.10 6.78 -13.03
N TYR A 102 -14.28 6.74 -13.64
CA TYR A 102 -14.85 7.88 -14.38
C TYR A 102 -15.01 9.13 -13.53
N ASP A 103 -15.35 8.97 -12.26
CA ASP A 103 -15.43 10.06 -11.31
C ASP A 103 -14.03 10.62 -10.97
N ALA A 104 -13.02 9.77 -10.84
CA ALA A 104 -11.64 10.18 -10.63
C ALA A 104 -11.01 10.90 -11.83
N LEU A 105 -11.35 10.48 -13.05
CA LEU A 105 -10.90 11.10 -14.29
C LEU A 105 -11.47 12.51 -14.54
N LYS A 106 -12.42 12.96 -13.71
CA LYS A 106 -12.99 14.31 -13.76
C LYS A 106 -12.39 15.26 -12.72
N LEU A 107 -11.45 14.80 -11.88
CA LEU A 107 -10.78 15.69 -10.95
C LEU A 107 -9.96 16.73 -11.73
N PRO A 108 -9.91 18.00 -11.29
CA PRO A 108 -9.17 19.04 -12.00
C PRO A 108 -7.64 18.82 -12.02
N ILE A 109 -7.15 17.96 -11.13
CA ILE A 109 -5.75 17.54 -11.06
C ILE A 109 -5.46 16.26 -11.87
N ALA A 110 -6.46 15.58 -12.42
CA ALA A 110 -6.25 14.35 -13.18
C ALA A 110 -5.53 14.65 -14.50
N VAL A 111 -4.66 13.74 -14.93
CA VAL A 111 -3.89 13.86 -16.18
C VAL A 111 -4.22 12.71 -17.13
N GLN A 112 -4.20 11.48 -16.61
CA GLN A 112 -4.50 10.26 -17.36
C GLN A 112 -4.91 9.16 -16.38
N GLY A 113 -5.67 8.15 -16.81
CA GLY A 113 -5.90 6.97 -15.98
C GLY A 113 -5.96 5.67 -16.76
N ALA A 114 -5.94 4.56 -16.03
CA ALA A 114 -6.12 3.23 -16.59
C ALA A 114 -6.86 2.33 -15.61
N LEU A 115 -7.48 1.27 -16.13
CA LEU A 115 -8.16 0.26 -15.33
C LEU A 115 -7.76 -1.14 -15.78
N MET A 116 -7.29 -1.93 -14.84
CA MET A 116 -6.73 -3.26 -15.08
C MET A 116 -7.85 -4.34 -15.11
N PRO A 117 -7.63 -5.51 -15.74
CA PRO A 117 -8.70 -6.53 -15.89
C PRO A 117 -9.23 -7.13 -14.59
N ASP A 118 -8.42 -7.12 -13.52
CA ASP A 118 -8.77 -7.54 -12.17
C ASP A 118 -9.58 -6.49 -11.38
N ALA A 119 -9.92 -5.37 -12.02
CA ALA A 119 -10.58 -4.28 -11.34
C ALA A 119 -11.94 -4.66 -10.75
N HIS A 120 -12.21 -4.08 -9.59
CA HIS A 120 -13.47 -4.23 -8.86
C HIS A 120 -13.68 -3.05 -7.91
N ALA A 121 -14.94 -2.85 -7.49
CA ALA A 121 -15.32 -1.72 -6.66
C ALA A 121 -14.51 -1.65 -5.35
N GLY A 122 -13.97 -0.45 -5.09
CA GLY A 122 -13.18 -0.13 -3.89
C GLY A 122 -13.72 1.09 -3.15
N TYR A 123 -12.84 1.79 -2.43
CA TYR A 123 -13.17 3.05 -1.74
C TYR A 123 -12.33 4.21 -2.31
N GLY A 124 -12.93 5.15 -3.04
CA GLY A 124 -12.17 6.14 -3.81
C GLY A 124 -11.87 5.62 -5.19
N LEU A 125 -10.60 5.55 -5.57
CA LEU A 125 -10.17 4.86 -6.79
C LEU A 125 -10.56 3.37 -6.68
N PRO A 126 -11.06 2.72 -7.76
CA PRO A 126 -11.33 1.28 -7.74
C PRO A 126 -10.03 0.50 -7.51
N ILE A 127 -10.15 -0.73 -6.99
CA ILE A 127 -9.03 -1.66 -6.98
C ILE A 127 -8.80 -2.09 -8.44
N GLY A 128 -7.54 -2.20 -8.89
CA GLY A 128 -7.16 -2.30 -10.30
C GLY A 128 -7.07 -0.94 -11.01
N GLY A 129 -7.28 0.17 -10.29
CA GLY A 129 -7.23 1.52 -10.85
C GLY A 129 -5.83 2.13 -10.83
N VAL A 130 -5.50 2.85 -11.89
CA VAL A 130 -4.31 3.69 -12.01
C VAL A 130 -4.72 5.12 -12.38
N LEU A 131 -4.18 6.11 -11.69
CA LEU A 131 -4.50 7.52 -11.92
C LEU A 131 -3.24 8.40 -11.81
N ALA A 132 -2.89 9.05 -12.92
CA ALA A 132 -1.89 10.10 -12.94
C ALA A 132 -2.53 11.45 -12.60
N THR A 133 -1.88 12.20 -11.71
CA THR A 133 -2.32 13.54 -11.31
C THR A 133 -1.16 14.56 -11.37
N ASN A 134 -1.50 15.82 -11.58
CA ASN A 134 -0.54 16.92 -11.55
C ASN A 134 -0.27 17.36 -10.09
N ASN A 135 0.98 17.23 -9.65
CA ASN A 135 1.54 17.68 -8.37
C ASN A 135 0.66 17.47 -7.12
N ALA A 136 -0.15 16.42 -7.10
CA ALA A 136 -1.13 16.20 -6.04
C ALA A 136 -1.23 14.71 -5.73
N VAL A 137 -1.38 14.39 -4.45
CA VAL A 137 -1.51 13.01 -3.98
C VAL A 137 -2.87 12.79 -3.32
N ILE A 138 -3.56 11.72 -3.72
CA ILE A 138 -4.87 11.33 -3.20
C ILE A 138 -4.68 10.13 -2.26
N PRO A 139 -4.77 10.29 -0.93
CA PRO A 139 -4.47 9.21 0.01
C PRO A 139 -5.32 7.94 -0.19
N TYR A 140 -6.60 8.07 -0.57
CA TYR A 140 -7.45 6.91 -0.85
C TYR A 140 -7.26 6.29 -2.24
N ALA A 141 -6.58 6.99 -3.16
CA ALA A 141 -6.09 6.42 -4.41
C ALA A 141 -4.78 5.64 -4.21
N VAL A 142 -4.06 5.84 -3.11
CA VAL A 142 -3.00 4.94 -2.65
C VAL A 142 -3.61 3.71 -1.95
N GLY A 143 -4.60 3.96 -1.08
CA GLY A 143 -5.27 2.92 -0.30
C GLY A 143 -4.89 2.93 1.17
N VAL A 144 -5.65 2.17 1.97
CA VAL A 144 -5.49 2.15 3.44
C VAL A 144 -4.32 1.29 3.90
N ASP A 145 -3.94 0.29 3.09
CA ASP A 145 -2.75 -0.53 3.31
C ASP A 145 -1.64 -0.07 2.37
N ILE A 146 -1.03 1.05 2.76
CA ILE A 146 0.03 1.72 2.01
C ILE A 146 1.22 0.75 1.88
N GLY A 147 1.75 0.62 0.66
CA GLY A 147 2.90 -0.24 0.40
C GLY A 147 2.61 -1.74 0.48
N CYS A 148 1.34 -2.14 0.49
CA CYS A 148 0.95 -3.53 0.32
C CYS A 148 1.59 -4.10 -0.95
N ARG A 149 2.19 -5.28 -0.83
CA ARG A 149 3.09 -5.85 -1.83
C ARG A 149 3.10 -7.37 -1.79
N MET A 150 3.58 -7.91 -2.89
CA MET A 150 3.98 -9.31 -3.01
C MET A 150 5.50 -9.43 -2.87
N SER A 151 5.97 -10.53 -2.26
CA SER A 151 7.38 -10.92 -2.30
C SER A 151 7.48 -12.44 -2.48
N LEU A 152 8.20 -12.86 -3.51
CA LEU A 152 8.47 -14.25 -3.85
C LEU A 152 9.96 -14.53 -3.65
N SER A 153 10.30 -15.38 -2.69
CA SER A 153 11.64 -15.95 -2.61
C SER A 153 11.71 -17.30 -3.30
N VAL A 154 12.66 -17.43 -4.22
CA VAL A 154 13.08 -18.69 -4.80
C VAL A 154 14.24 -19.23 -3.96
N PHE A 155 14.13 -20.46 -3.45
CA PHE A 155 15.17 -21.05 -2.62
C PHE A 155 16.11 -21.94 -3.41
N ASP A 156 17.30 -22.20 -2.85
CA ASP A 156 18.27 -23.18 -3.35
C ASP A 156 17.83 -24.62 -3.00
N LEU A 157 16.60 -24.95 -3.39
CA LEU A 157 15.94 -26.23 -3.14
C LEU A 157 15.01 -26.56 -4.32
N PRO A 158 14.99 -27.80 -4.82
CA PRO A 158 14.05 -28.21 -5.85
C PRO A 158 12.62 -28.27 -5.28
N ALA A 159 11.61 -28.11 -6.14
CA ALA A 159 10.20 -28.24 -5.74
C ALA A 159 9.88 -29.60 -5.08
N SER A 160 10.61 -30.66 -5.45
CA SER A 160 10.49 -32.00 -4.86
C SER A 160 10.80 -32.04 -3.36
N PHE A 161 11.46 -31.03 -2.79
CA PHE A 161 11.70 -30.90 -1.35
C PHE A 161 10.41 -30.94 -0.52
N MET A 162 9.27 -30.51 -1.07
CA MET A 162 7.99 -30.54 -0.37
C MET A 162 7.47 -31.97 -0.14
N LYS A 163 7.91 -32.96 -0.93
CA LYS A 163 7.42 -34.34 -0.83
C LYS A 163 7.78 -34.94 0.53
N GLY A 164 6.75 -35.34 1.29
CA GLY A 164 6.92 -35.89 2.64
C GLY A 164 7.30 -34.86 3.71
N LYS A 165 7.29 -33.56 3.41
CA LYS A 165 7.66 -32.47 4.34
C LYS A 165 6.50 -31.59 4.77
N ASP A 166 5.25 -31.97 4.48
CA ASP A 166 4.04 -31.19 4.82
C ASP A 166 4.04 -30.70 6.28
N PHE A 167 4.22 -31.61 7.23
CA PHE A 167 4.23 -31.29 8.66
C PHE A 167 5.33 -30.27 9.02
N GLN A 168 6.54 -30.44 8.48
CA GLN A 168 7.67 -29.53 8.70
C GLN A 168 7.35 -28.13 8.16
N LEU A 169 6.91 -28.03 6.91
CA LEU A 169 6.63 -26.74 6.26
C LEU A 169 5.45 -26.01 6.92
N ARG A 170 4.41 -26.73 7.34
CA ARG A 170 3.29 -26.14 8.10
C ARG A 170 3.74 -25.58 9.44
N ASN A 171 4.63 -26.28 10.16
CA ASN A 171 5.16 -25.79 11.43
C ASN A 171 6.08 -24.59 11.22
N ILE A 172 6.92 -24.59 10.18
CA ILE A 172 7.74 -23.42 9.81
C ILE A 172 6.84 -22.21 9.56
N LEU A 173 5.76 -22.35 8.78
CA LEU A 173 4.81 -21.25 8.60
C LEU A 173 4.21 -20.81 9.93
N LYS A 174 3.73 -21.74 10.77
CA LYS A 174 3.13 -21.43 12.09
C LYS A 174 4.07 -20.68 13.04
N GLU A 175 5.35 -21.04 13.04
CA GLU A 175 6.34 -20.48 13.96
C GLU A 175 6.95 -19.16 13.46
N HIS A 176 7.08 -19.00 12.14
CA HIS A 176 7.81 -17.87 11.55
C HIS A 176 6.92 -16.80 10.91
N THR A 177 5.60 -16.93 10.97
CA THR A 177 4.70 -15.85 10.56
C THR A 177 3.72 -15.51 11.68
N ALA A 178 3.11 -14.33 11.60
CA ALA A 178 2.16 -13.85 12.60
C ALA A 178 1.03 -13.10 11.90
N PHE A 179 -0.22 -13.40 12.26
CA PHE A 179 -1.42 -12.92 11.58
C PHE A 179 -2.40 -12.22 12.55
N GLY A 180 -3.33 -11.47 11.99
CA GLY A 180 -4.32 -10.75 12.75
C GLY A 180 -3.85 -9.42 13.36
N PRO A 181 -4.72 -8.81 14.18
CA PRO A 181 -4.47 -7.51 14.78
C PRO A 181 -3.53 -7.55 16.00
N TYR A 182 -3.38 -8.72 16.63
CA TYR A 182 -2.70 -8.87 17.92
C TYR A 182 -1.48 -9.81 17.91
N GLU A 183 -1.38 -10.74 16.96
CA GLU A 183 -0.22 -11.62 16.86
C GLU A 183 0.99 -10.83 16.34
N VAL A 184 2.12 -11.00 17.01
CA VAL A 184 3.40 -10.39 16.63
C VAL A 184 4.51 -11.40 16.84
N GLN A 185 5.66 -11.19 16.18
CA GLN A 185 6.81 -12.05 16.38
C GLN A 185 7.29 -12.01 17.83
N LYS A 186 7.56 -13.20 18.39
CA LYS A 186 8.08 -13.38 19.75
C LYS A 186 9.47 -12.75 19.88
N THR A 187 10.36 -13.13 18.98
CA THR A 187 11.68 -12.51 18.82
C THR A 187 11.54 -11.28 17.93
N LYS A 188 11.95 -10.12 18.45
CA LYS A 188 11.91 -8.87 17.68
C LYS A 188 13.05 -8.82 16.69
N ALA A 189 12.72 -8.43 15.47
CA ALA A 189 13.69 -8.18 14.42
C ALA A 189 14.25 -6.77 14.58
N GLU A 190 15.56 -6.64 14.41
CA GLU A 190 16.18 -5.36 14.13
C GLU A 190 16.20 -5.15 12.61
N HIS A 191 15.89 -3.92 12.18
CA HIS A 191 15.89 -3.55 10.78
C HIS A 191 16.14 -2.05 10.65
N ALA A 192 17.02 -1.65 9.72
CA ALA A 192 17.45 -0.26 9.54
C ALA A 192 16.29 0.72 9.31
N VAL A 193 15.16 0.24 8.77
CA VAL A 193 13.94 1.05 8.58
C VAL A 193 13.43 1.69 9.87
N LEU A 194 13.66 1.06 11.03
CA LEU A 194 13.21 1.58 12.32
C LEU A 194 14.06 2.75 12.82
N ASP A 195 15.27 2.91 12.26
CA ASP A 195 16.20 3.98 12.57
C ASP A 195 16.11 5.15 11.59
N ASP A 196 15.20 5.07 10.62
CA ASP A 196 14.95 6.14 9.67
C ASP A 196 14.62 7.47 10.40
N PRO A 197 15.31 8.58 10.08
CA PRO A 197 15.09 9.88 10.69
C PRO A 197 13.64 10.35 10.66
N ARG A 198 12.86 9.97 9.64
CA ARG A 198 11.44 10.34 9.51
C ARG A 198 10.60 9.83 10.67
N PHE A 199 10.97 8.72 11.33
CA PHE A 199 10.33 8.29 12.58
C PHE A 199 10.57 9.26 13.75
N ARG A 200 11.64 10.05 13.73
CA ARG A 200 11.89 11.07 14.76
C ARG A 200 11.31 12.43 14.36
N ASP A 201 11.41 12.75 13.08
CA ASP A 201 11.21 14.11 12.57
C ASP A 201 9.74 14.38 12.22
N LEU A 202 8.97 13.34 11.83
CA LEU A 202 7.54 13.45 11.56
C LEU A 202 6.72 13.07 12.81
N PRO A 203 5.93 14.00 13.41
CA PRO A 203 5.28 13.75 14.69
C PRO A 203 4.32 12.56 14.71
N LEU A 204 3.58 12.32 13.61
CA LEU A 204 2.71 11.16 13.51
C LEU A 204 3.52 9.87 13.58
N LEU A 205 4.58 9.74 12.76
CA LEU A 205 5.41 8.53 12.73
C LEU A 205 6.15 8.33 14.05
N LYS A 206 6.61 9.40 14.68
CA LYS A 206 7.19 9.36 16.03
C LYS A 206 6.27 8.71 17.05
N SER A 207 4.98 9.06 17.02
CA SER A 207 3.99 8.45 17.90
C SER A 207 3.72 6.97 17.57
N LEU A 208 3.98 6.55 16.32
CA LEU A 208 3.73 5.20 15.82
C LEU A 208 4.97 4.29 15.83
N ARG A 209 6.19 4.80 16.06
CA ARG A 209 7.44 4.00 16.05
C ARG A 209 7.38 2.78 16.95
N ALA A 210 6.87 2.92 18.18
CA ALA A 210 6.76 1.80 19.11
C ALA A 210 5.77 0.72 18.62
N LYS A 211 4.73 1.12 17.87
CA LYS A 211 3.80 0.18 17.25
C LYS A 211 4.44 -0.52 16.05
N ALA A 212 5.16 0.23 15.21
CA ALA A 212 5.92 -0.31 14.10
C ALA A 212 6.95 -1.35 14.58
N TYR A 213 7.75 -1.03 15.60
CA TYR A 213 8.68 -1.98 16.22
C TYR A 213 8.00 -3.27 16.69
N LYS A 214 6.82 -3.17 17.30
CA LYS A 214 6.08 -4.35 17.76
C LYS A 214 5.58 -5.22 16.62
N GLN A 215 5.14 -4.61 15.51
CA GLN A 215 4.46 -5.28 14.38
C GLN A 215 5.41 -5.71 13.26
N LEU A 216 6.69 -5.33 13.29
CA LEU A 216 7.66 -5.70 12.27
C LEU A 216 7.74 -7.23 12.10
N GLY A 217 7.73 -7.70 10.86
CA GLY A 217 7.78 -9.14 10.53
C GLY A 217 6.47 -9.90 10.75
N SER A 218 5.34 -9.20 10.92
CA SER A 218 4.00 -9.79 10.88
C SER A 218 3.36 -9.63 9.50
N SER A 219 2.44 -10.54 9.15
CA SER A 219 1.74 -10.58 7.86
C SER A 219 0.35 -9.94 7.93
N GLY A 220 -0.33 -10.05 9.08
CA GLY A 220 -1.59 -9.36 9.31
C GLY A 220 -2.89 -10.07 9.04
N SER A 221 -3.91 -9.30 8.66
CA SER A 221 -5.29 -9.75 8.49
C SER A 221 -5.81 -9.45 7.09
N GLY A 222 -6.98 -9.99 6.74
CA GLY A 222 -7.61 -9.78 5.44
C GLY A 222 -7.09 -10.76 4.39
N ASN A 223 -6.79 -10.26 3.18
CA ASN A 223 -6.27 -11.06 2.07
C ASN A 223 -4.76 -11.33 2.15
N HIS A 224 -4.13 -11.03 3.29
CA HIS A 224 -2.72 -11.31 3.51
C HIS A 224 -2.47 -12.79 3.74
N PHE A 225 -1.37 -13.29 3.19
CA PHE A 225 -0.98 -14.68 3.28
C PHE A 225 0.54 -14.84 3.24
N VAL A 226 1.00 -16.01 3.67
CA VAL A 226 2.34 -16.52 3.42
C VAL A 226 2.18 -17.99 3.03
N GLU A 227 2.72 -18.36 1.88
CA GLU A 227 2.50 -19.68 1.31
C GLU A 227 3.76 -20.30 0.71
N PHE A 228 3.93 -21.59 0.97
CA PHE A 228 4.87 -22.42 0.24
C PHE A 228 4.22 -22.95 -1.02
N GLY A 229 5.01 -22.99 -2.08
CA GLY A 229 4.63 -23.56 -3.37
C GLY A 229 5.85 -23.90 -4.20
N SER A 230 5.60 -24.30 -5.44
CA SER A 230 6.65 -24.40 -6.44
C SER A 230 6.60 -23.22 -7.39
N VAL A 231 7.78 -22.78 -7.86
CA VAL A 231 7.88 -21.84 -8.98
C VAL A 231 8.55 -22.54 -10.14
N GLN A 232 7.86 -22.58 -11.28
CA GLN A 232 8.37 -23.06 -12.54
C GLN A 232 8.82 -21.85 -13.38
N LEU A 233 10.12 -21.80 -13.72
CA LEU A 233 10.64 -20.85 -14.69
C LEU A 233 10.55 -21.43 -16.10
N LEU A 234 10.06 -20.63 -17.05
CA LEU A 234 9.81 -21.09 -18.43
C LEU A 234 11.08 -21.06 -19.29
N ALA A 235 12.05 -20.22 -18.92
CA ALA A 235 13.34 -20.05 -19.57
C ALA A 235 14.43 -19.76 -18.53
N ASP A 236 15.69 -19.85 -18.95
CA ASP A 236 16.82 -19.39 -18.14
C ASP A 236 16.70 -17.87 -17.88
N ARG A 237 17.03 -17.45 -16.67
CA ARG A 237 17.03 -16.07 -16.20
C ARG A 237 18.41 -15.68 -15.65
N PRO A 238 19.37 -15.33 -16.53
CA PRO A 238 20.71 -14.93 -16.11
C PRO A 238 20.71 -13.72 -15.17
N ASP A 239 19.77 -12.80 -15.35
CA ASP A 239 19.54 -11.63 -14.50
C ASP A 239 19.14 -12.00 -13.06
N LEU A 240 18.48 -13.14 -12.89
CA LEU A 240 18.15 -13.72 -11.57
C LEU A 240 19.14 -14.79 -11.12
N GLN A 241 20.14 -15.12 -11.94
CA GLN A 241 21.05 -16.25 -11.75
C GLN A 241 20.31 -17.58 -11.55
N LEU A 242 19.19 -17.76 -12.26
CA LEU A 242 18.35 -18.95 -12.21
C LEU A 242 18.26 -19.61 -13.57
N GLY A 243 18.29 -20.94 -13.59
CA GLY A 243 18.02 -21.73 -14.79
C GLY A 243 16.53 -22.02 -14.96
N LYS A 244 16.16 -22.48 -16.14
CA LYS A 244 14.86 -23.11 -16.37
C LYS A 244 14.73 -24.31 -15.44
N GLY A 245 13.64 -24.36 -14.68
CA GLY A 245 13.45 -25.42 -13.70
C GLY A 245 12.29 -25.15 -12.75
N GLU A 246 12.10 -26.08 -11.82
CA GLU A 246 11.07 -25.99 -10.79
C GLU A 246 11.69 -25.98 -9.39
N TYR A 247 11.44 -24.89 -8.67
CA TYR A 247 12.09 -24.59 -7.39
C TYR A 247 11.07 -24.53 -6.26
N LEU A 248 11.51 -24.82 -5.04
CA LEU A 248 10.75 -24.45 -3.85
C LEU A 248 10.74 -22.94 -3.73
N ALA A 249 9.56 -22.37 -3.49
CA ALA A 249 9.40 -20.94 -3.29
C ALA A 249 8.49 -20.62 -2.10
N LEU A 250 8.70 -19.42 -1.56
CA LEU A 250 7.82 -18.80 -0.57
C LEU A 250 7.25 -17.52 -1.18
N LEU A 251 5.93 -17.46 -1.29
CA LEU A 251 5.21 -16.24 -1.65
C LEU A 251 4.60 -15.64 -0.39
N SER A 252 4.74 -14.33 -0.20
CA SER A 252 4.01 -13.61 0.82
C SER A 252 3.32 -12.38 0.27
N HIS A 253 2.15 -12.11 0.83
CA HIS A 253 1.34 -10.94 0.56
C HIS A 253 1.06 -10.23 1.88
N SER A 254 1.61 -9.03 2.04
CA SER A 254 1.42 -8.22 3.23
C SER A 254 1.63 -6.74 2.91
N GLY A 255 1.39 -5.89 3.89
CA GLY A 255 1.57 -4.46 3.80
C GLY A 255 2.11 -3.85 5.07
N SER A 256 1.83 -2.58 5.27
CA SER A 256 2.43 -1.78 6.33
C SER A 256 1.69 -1.85 7.66
N ARG A 257 0.79 -2.82 7.80
CA ARG A 257 0.11 -3.17 9.05
C ARG A 257 -0.66 -1.98 9.64
N GLY A 258 -0.71 -1.92 10.97
CA GLY A 258 -1.37 -0.83 11.67
C GLY A 258 -0.61 0.50 11.61
N LEU A 259 0.60 0.55 11.02
CA LEU A 259 1.33 1.79 10.76
C LEU A 259 0.70 2.52 9.57
N GLY A 260 0.64 1.88 8.40
CA GLY A 260 0.06 2.49 7.21
C GLY A 260 -1.42 2.82 7.35
N ALA A 261 -2.19 1.96 8.02
CA ALA A 261 -3.60 2.25 8.29
C ALA A 261 -3.81 3.57 9.08
N GLN A 262 -2.90 3.91 10.00
CA GLN A 262 -2.99 5.16 10.76
C GLN A 262 -2.53 6.37 9.94
N VAL A 263 -1.50 6.19 9.11
CA VAL A 263 -1.04 7.22 8.16
C VAL A 263 -2.13 7.53 7.14
N ALA A 264 -2.68 6.51 6.47
CA ALA A 264 -3.79 6.66 5.54
C ALA A 264 -4.98 7.36 6.21
N LYS A 265 -5.43 6.89 7.38
CA LYS A 265 -6.53 7.53 8.12
C LYS A 265 -6.26 9.00 8.41
N HIS A 266 -5.04 9.34 8.80
CA HIS A 266 -4.69 10.71 9.14
C HIS A 266 -4.74 11.64 7.92
N TYR A 267 -4.03 11.28 6.86
CA TYR A 267 -3.89 12.15 5.69
C TYR A 267 -5.14 12.15 4.81
N SER A 268 -5.91 11.05 4.76
CA SER A 268 -7.24 11.07 4.16
C SER A 268 -8.21 12.04 4.83
N TYR A 269 -8.12 12.18 6.16
CA TYR A 269 -8.93 13.16 6.90
C TYR A 269 -8.48 14.59 6.58
N LEU A 270 -7.17 14.83 6.53
CA LEU A 270 -6.61 16.13 6.18
C LEU A 270 -6.96 16.54 4.75
N ALA A 271 -6.84 15.63 3.79
CA ALA A 271 -7.21 15.85 2.40
C ALA A 271 -8.68 16.27 2.28
N GLN A 272 -9.59 15.51 2.88
CA GLN A 272 -11.03 15.83 2.86
C GLN A 272 -11.37 17.18 3.49
N LYS A 273 -10.62 17.61 4.51
CA LYS A 273 -10.83 18.92 5.15
C LYS A 273 -10.32 20.10 4.32
N GLN A 274 -9.23 19.89 3.58
CA GLN A 274 -8.53 20.95 2.85
C GLN A 274 -8.97 21.04 1.38
N CYS A 275 -9.51 19.96 0.84
CA CYS A 275 -10.02 19.86 -0.51
C CYS A 275 -11.49 19.42 -0.50
N PRO A 276 -12.44 20.35 -0.24
CA PRO A 276 -13.86 20.09 -0.41
C PRO A 276 -14.19 19.77 -1.87
N LEU A 277 -14.93 18.69 -2.08
CA LEU A 277 -15.36 18.15 -3.36
C LEU A 277 -16.86 17.81 -3.30
N PRO A 278 -17.53 17.61 -4.45
CA PRO A 278 -18.88 17.09 -4.46
C PRO A 278 -18.98 15.78 -3.68
N LYS A 279 -20.08 15.58 -2.93
CA LYS A 279 -20.22 14.49 -1.96
C LYS A 279 -19.89 13.11 -2.54
N GLN A 280 -20.25 12.85 -3.80
CA GLN A 280 -20.01 11.58 -4.49
C GLN A 280 -18.53 11.27 -4.75
N VAL A 281 -17.66 12.27 -4.74
CA VAL A 281 -16.21 12.16 -4.99
C VAL A 281 -15.37 12.67 -3.82
N GLN A 282 -15.97 12.96 -2.67
CA GLN A 282 -15.25 13.53 -1.52
C GLN A 282 -14.07 12.64 -1.07
N GLN A 283 -14.21 11.33 -1.21
CA GLN A 283 -13.15 10.36 -0.94
C GLN A 283 -11.93 10.47 -1.88
N LEU A 284 -12.01 11.25 -2.96
CA LEU A 284 -10.92 11.54 -3.90
C LEU A 284 -10.22 12.88 -3.61
N ALA A 285 -10.51 13.50 -2.45
CA ALA A 285 -9.81 14.69 -2.00
C ALA A 285 -8.29 14.44 -1.93
N TRP A 286 -7.51 15.44 -2.32
CA TRP A 286 -6.06 15.36 -2.43
C TRP A 286 -5.35 16.28 -1.44
N LEU A 287 -4.04 16.07 -1.33
CA LEU A 287 -3.08 17.00 -0.77
C LEU A 287 -2.16 17.46 -1.90
N ASP A 288 -2.00 18.77 -2.04
CA ASP A 288 -1.08 19.38 -2.99
C ASP A 288 0.36 19.21 -2.47
N LEU A 289 1.27 18.71 -3.32
CA LEU A 289 2.64 18.46 -2.91
C LEU A 289 3.43 19.74 -2.67
N ASP A 290 2.98 20.91 -3.07
CA ASP A 290 3.64 22.17 -2.67
C ASP A 290 3.31 22.58 -1.24
N THR A 291 2.39 21.88 -0.58
CA THR A 291 1.95 22.17 0.80
C THR A 291 2.65 21.30 1.84
N HIS A 292 2.72 21.80 3.07
CA HIS A 292 3.32 21.11 4.21
C HIS A 292 2.70 19.73 4.45
N ASP A 293 1.36 19.65 4.48
CA ASP A 293 0.66 18.37 4.71
C ASP A 293 0.87 17.40 3.53
N GLY A 294 0.97 17.91 2.28
CA GLY A 294 1.28 17.09 1.10
C GLY A 294 2.69 16.51 1.15
N GLN A 295 3.69 17.32 1.47
CA GLN A 295 5.07 16.87 1.66
C GLN A 295 5.20 15.90 2.84
N GLU A 296 4.55 16.18 3.97
CA GLU A 296 4.57 15.28 5.13
C GLU A 296 3.95 13.92 4.79
N TYR A 297 2.80 13.91 4.08
CA TYR A 297 2.20 12.67 3.62
C TYR A 297 3.10 11.92 2.64
N TRP A 298 3.71 12.61 1.67
CA TRP A 298 4.61 11.99 0.70
C TRP A 298 5.78 11.28 1.40
N LEU A 299 6.44 11.97 2.34
CA LEU A 299 7.54 11.40 3.12
C LEU A 299 7.08 10.21 3.99
N ALA A 300 5.91 10.34 4.63
CA ALA A 300 5.36 9.29 5.46
C ALA A 300 4.93 8.06 4.65
N MET A 301 4.26 8.26 3.51
CA MET A 301 3.83 7.20 2.61
C MET A 301 5.03 6.36 2.13
N ASN A 302 6.12 7.02 1.74
CA ASN A 302 7.34 6.33 1.32
C ASN A 302 7.97 5.52 2.46
N LEU A 303 8.13 6.08 3.67
CA LEU A 303 8.67 5.32 4.82
C LEU A 303 7.77 4.12 5.19
N VAL A 304 6.46 4.30 5.11
CA VAL A 304 5.49 3.24 5.38
C VAL A 304 5.60 2.12 4.36
N ALA A 305 5.86 2.46 3.09
CA ALA A 305 6.13 1.47 2.05
C ALA A 305 7.45 0.73 2.30
N ASP A 306 8.52 1.42 2.69
CA ASP A 306 9.80 0.82 3.09
C ASP A 306 9.61 -0.12 4.29
N TYR A 307 8.76 0.27 5.25
CA TYR A 307 8.43 -0.56 6.40
C TYR A 307 7.66 -1.82 6.01
N ALA A 308 6.76 -1.75 5.02
CA ALA A 308 6.13 -2.94 4.47
C ALA A 308 7.18 -3.91 3.90
N LYS A 309 8.16 -3.40 3.12
CA LYS A 309 9.27 -4.22 2.62
C LYS A 309 10.02 -4.93 3.75
N ALA A 310 10.38 -4.19 4.79
CA ALA A 310 11.11 -4.73 5.93
C ALA A 310 10.36 -5.87 6.64
N CYS A 311 9.02 -5.84 6.67
CA CYS A 311 8.22 -6.97 7.16
C CYS A 311 8.42 -8.22 6.31
N HIS A 312 8.42 -8.10 4.99
CA HIS A 312 8.66 -9.22 4.08
C HIS A 312 10.09 -9.74 4.20
N ASP A 313 11.08 -8.85 4.19
CA ASP A 313 12.49 -9.20 4.32
C ASP A 313 12.74 -10.02 5.60
N ASP A 314 12.13 -9.63 6.73
CA ASP A 314 12.23 -10.39 7.98
C ASP A 314 11.53 -11.76 7.91
N ILE A 315 10.31 -11.83 7.36
CA ILE A 315 9.57 -13.11 7.19
C ILE A 315 10.38 -14.09 6.35
N HIS A 316 10.84 -13.64 5.18
CA HIS A 316 11.56 -14.47 4.23
C HIS A 316 12.91 -14.93 4.79
N ARG A 317 13.65 -14.03 5.46
CA ARG A 317 14.93 -14.36 6.12
C ARG A 317 14.76 -15.41 7.21
N ARG A 318 13.73 -15.29 8.08
CA ARG A 318 13.49 -16.25 9.16
C ARG A 318 13.09 -17.63 8.61
N ILE A 319 12.26 -17.66 7.57
CA ILE A 319 11.85 -18.90 6.93
C ILE A 319 13.02 -19.57 6.19
N ALA A 320 13.83 -18.81 5.45
CA ALA A 320 15.03 -19.33 4.79
C ALA A 320 15.98 -19.96 5.82
N LYS A 321 16.21 -19.28 6.95
CA LYS A 321 17.01 -19.80 8.06
C LYS A 321 16.42 -21.09 8.66
N ALA A 322 15.10 -21.16 8.84
CA ALA A 322 14.42 -22.35 9.37
C ALA A 322 14.47 -23.55 8.41
N LEU A 323 14.52 -23.29 7.11
CA LEU A 323 14.72 -24.30 6.07
C LEU A 323 16.18 -24.75 5.94
N GLY A 324 17.13 -24.00 6.50
CA GLY A 324 18.57 -24.25 6.31
C GLY A 324 19.03 -24.01 4.88
N THR A 325 18.40 -23.06 4.17
CA THR A 325 18.72 -22.73 2.76
C THR A 325 18.95 -21.24 2.58
N ARG A 326 19.40 -20.86 1.39
CA ARG A 326 19.55 -19.47 0.95
C ARG A 326 18.47 -19.10 -0.06
N VAL A 327 18.16 -17.81 -0.13
CA VAL A 327 17.32 -17.24 -1.19
C VAL A 327 18.22 -17.04 -2.42
N LEU A 328 17.86 -17.64 -3.55
CA LEU A 328 18.53 -17.45 -4.84
C LEU A 328 18.11 -16.15 -5.51
N ALA A 329 16.80 -15.88 -5.51
CA ALA A 329 16.23 -14.65 -6.04
C ALA A 329 15.03 -14.21 -5.20
N ASN A 330 14.79 -12.89 -5.16
CA ASN A 330 13.57 -12.31 -4.62
C ASN A 330 12.91 -11.45 -5.72
N ILE A 331 11.66 -11.77 -6.06
CA ILE A 331 10.84 -10.97 -6.96
C ILE A 331 9.76 -10.31 -6.12
N GLU A 332 9.69 -8.98 -6.16
CA GLU A 332 8.74 -8.21 -5.37
C GLU A 332 8.08 -7.11 -6.19
N ASN A 333 6.84 -6.80 -5.88
CA ASN A 333 6.11 -5.72 -6.53
C ASN A 333 5.07 -5.11 -5.59
N HIS A 334 5.03 -3.77 -5.58
CA HIS A 334 4.02 -3.01 -4.86
C HIS A 334 2.71 -3.00 -5.61
N HIS A 335 1.60 -2.88 -4.89
CA HIS A 335 0.31 -2.67 -5.54
C HIS A 335 -0.61 -1.63 -4.89
N ASN A 336 -0.16 -0.94 -3.85
CA ASN A 336 -0.84 0.21 -3.23
C ASN A 336 0.17 1.31 -2.91
N LEU A 337 0.50 2.18 -3.87
CA LEU A 337 1.42 3.29 -3.67
C LEU A 337 1.20 4.38 -4.73
N ALA A 338 1.86 5.53 -4.55
CA ALA A 338 2.00 6.54 -5.59
C ALA A 338 3.48 6.82 -5.87
N TRP A 339 3.80 7.12 -7.13
CA TRP A 339 5.16 7.38 -7.61
C TRP A 339 5.22 8.67 -8.42
N LYS A 340 6.38 9.31 -8.44
CA LYS A 340 6.69 10.38 -9.40
C LYS A 340 7.18 9.74 -10.69
N GLU A 341 6.45 9.94 -11.78
CA GLU A 341 6.75 9.32 -13.08
C GLU A 341 6.48 10.32 -14.21
N LEU A 342 7.15 10.14 -15.35
CA LEU A 342 6.89 10.92 -16.56
C LEU A 342 5.70 10.32 -17.31
N VAL A 343 4.66 11.13 -17.51
CA VAL A 343 3.47 10.78 -18.30
C VAL A 343 3.37 11.79 -19.43
N SER A 344 3.52 11.32 -20.66
CA SER A 344 3.52 12.18 -21.86
C SER A 344 4.53 13.35 -21.81
N GLY A 345 5.66 13.16 -21.12
CA GLY A 345 6.72 14.16 -20.98
C GLY A 345 6.61 15.06 -19.74
N GLU A 346 5.53 14.96 -18.95
CA GLU A 346 5.33 15.75 -17.74
C GLU A 346 5.50 14.90 -16.48
N GLU A 347 6.13 15.45 -15.44
CA GLU A 347 6.20 14.79 -14.13
C GLU A 347 4.82 14.76 -13.49
N CYS A 348 4.31 13.56 -13.25
CA CYS A 348 3.02 13.29 -12.64
C CYS A 348 3.16 12.42 -11.39
N ILE A 349 2.15 12.46 -10.54
CA ILE A 349 1.98 11.54 -9.43
C ILE A 349 1.07 10.40 -9.87
N VAL A 350 1.65 9.23 -10.13
CA VAL A 350 0.94 8.03 -10.59
C VAL A 350 0.53 7.19 -9.40
N HIS A 351 -0.77 7.15 -9.13
CA HIS A 351 -1.39 6.35 -8.09
C HIS A 351 -1.72 4.97 -8.64
N ARG A 352 -1.30 3.90 -7.95
CA ARG A 352 -1.74 2.53 -8.25
C ARG A 352 -2.41 1.94 -7.01
N LYS A 353 -3.63 1.44 -7.19
CA LYS A 353 -4.39 0.77 -6.14
C LYS A 353 -4.90 -0.56 -6.62
N GLY A 354 -4.37 -1.63 -6.07
CA GLY A 354 -4.51 -2.97 -6.64
C GLY A 354 -4.01 -3.06 -8.08
N ALA A 355 -2.97 -2.30 -8.42
CA ALA A 355 -2.29 -2.37 -9.71
C ALA A 355 -0.79 -2.24 -9.46
N THR A 356 0.03 -2.86 -10.29
CA THR A 356 1.47 -2.97 -10.06
C THR A 356 2.29 -2.31 -11.16
N PRO A 357 3.47 -1.73 -10.87
CA PRO A 357 4.37 -1.25 -11.92
C PRO A 357 4.74 -2.36 -12.92
N ALA A 358 4.71 -2.01 -14.20
CA ALA A 358 4.98 -2.89 -15.34
C ALA A 358 5.75 -2.14 -16.44
N SER A 359 6.66 -1.25 -16.05
CA SER A 359 7.68 -0.69 -16.94
C SER A 359 8.46 -1.80 -17.63
N ALA A 360 9.00 -1.52 -18.81
CA ALA A 360 9.72 -2.51 -19.61
C ALA A 360 10.82 -3.20 -18.77
N GLY A 361 10.78 -4.54 -18.67
CA GLY A 361 11.74 -5.33 -17.91
C GLY A 361 11.51 -5.38 -16.39
N THR A 362 10.48 -4.69 -15.87
CA THR A 362 10.17 -4.73 -14.44
C THR A 362 9.54 -6.08 -14.08
N LEU A 363 10.13 -6.78 -13.12
CA LEU A 363 9.63 -8.05 -12.64
C LEU A 363 8.52 -7.88 -11.61
N GLY A 364 7.58 -8.82 -11.60
CA GLY A 364 6.53 -8.88 -10.60
C GLY A 364 5.90 -10.26 -10.49
N ILE A 365 4.98 -10.39 -9.54
CA ILE A 365 4.12 -11.56 -9.40
C ILE A 365 2.66 -11.12 -9.30
N ILE A 366 1.82 -11.78 -10.09
CA ILE A 366 0.36 -11.60 -10.13
C ILE A 366 -0.28 -12.88 -9.55
N PRO A 367 -0.61 -12.93 -8.25
CA PRO A 367 -1.26 -14.09 -7.63
C PRO A 367 -2.70 -14.29 -8.11
N GLY A 368 -3.11 -15.55 -8.21
CA GLY A 368 -4.52 -15.91 -8.37
C GLY A 368 -5.27 -15.86 -7.04
N SER A 369 -5.51 -17.04 -6.48
CA SER A 369 -6.14 -17.28 -5.19
C SER A 369 -5.35 -18.34 -4.42
N MET A 370 -5.76 -18.66 -3.20
CA MET A 370 -5.14 -19.75 -2.42
C MET A 370 -5.16 -21.13 -3.13
N ALA A 371 -5.98 -21.32 -4.17
CA ALA A 371 -6.11 -22.58 -4.91
C ALA A 371 -5.81 -22.46 -6.42
N SER A 372 -5.39 -21.29 -6.90
CA SER A 372 -5.07 -21.07 -8.31
C SER A 372 -3.64 -20.53 -8.47
N PRO A 373 -3.00 -20.71 -9.64
CA PRO A 373 -1.62 -20.31 -9.81
C PRO A 373 -1.43 -18.79 -9.68
N GLY A 374 -0.20 -18.39 -9.35
CA GLY A 374 0.31 -17.06 -9.58
C GLY A 374 1.23 -17.03 -10.79
N PHE A 375 1.38 -15.86 -11.42
CA PHE A 375 2.24 -15.70 -12.58
C PHE A 375 3.40 -14.77 -12.26
N LEU A 376 4.61 -15.24 -12.51
CA LEU A 376 5.79 -14.38 -12.55
C LEU A 376 5.75 -13.68 -13.90
N VAL A 377 5.87 -12.37 -13.86
CA VAL A 377 5.68 -11.51 -15.02
C VAL A 377 6.83 -10.52 -15.20
N GLU A 378 7.00 -10.08 -16.43
CA GLU A 378 7.89 -8.99 -16.82
C GLU A 378 7.09 -7.93 -17.57
N GLY A 379 7.20 -6.68 -17.13
CA GLY A 379 6.47 -5.55 -17.71
C GLY A 379 6.89 -5.27 -19.15
N LYS A 380 5.91 -4.90 -19.99
CA LYS A 380 6.13 -4.48 -21.38
C LYS A 380 6.24 -2.97 -21.56
N GLY A 381 6.00 -2.19 -20.50
CA GLY A 381 6.10 -0.72 -20.53
C GLY A 381 4.99 -0.04 -21.34
N ASN A 382 3.79 -0.62 -21.37
CA ASN A 382 2.67 -0.07 -22.13
C ASN A 382 2.27 1.33 -21.58
N PRO A 383 2.36 2.42 -22.39
CA PRO A 383 2.06 3.77 -21.90
C PRO A 383 0.56 4.00 -21.64
N LEU A 384 -0.33 3.26 -22.30
CA LEU A 384 -1.78 3.39 -22.11
C LEU A 384 -2.21 2.91 -20.71
N SER A 385 -1.47 1.96 -20.13
CA SER A 385 -1.68 1.51 -18.76
C SER A 385 -0.91 2.33 -17.72
N LEU A 386 -0.27 3.45 -18.13
CA LEU A 386 0.71 4.16 -17.29
C LEU A 386 1.79 3.19 -16.78
N GLN A 387 2.26 2.32 -17.68
CA GLN A 387 3.25 1.28 -17.40
C GLN A 387 2.86 0.45 -16.18
N SER A 388 1.60 0.00 -16.13
CA SER A 388 1.05 -0.78 -15.01
C SER A 388 0.37 -2.06 -15.50
N ALA A 389 0.17 -3.00 -14.58
CA ALA A 389 -0.53 -4.27 -14.79
C ALA A 389 -1.41 -4.61 -13.59
N SER A 390 -2.22 -5.67 -13.73
CA SER A 390 -3.01 -6.23 -12.63
C SER A 390 -2.13 -6.62 -11.44
N HIS A 391 -2.70 -6.60 -10.24
CA HIS A 391 -2.02 -7.06 -9.02
C HIS A 391 -2.41 -8.47 -8.60
N GLY A 392 -3.47 -9.04 -9.16
CA GLY A 392 -3.91 -10.39 -8.86
C GLY A 392 -5.13 -10.79 -9.68
N ALA A 393 -5.93 -11.75 -9.19
CA ALA A 393 -7.17 -12.15 -9.84
C ALA A 393 -8.30 -11.11 -9.72
N GLY A 394 -8.30 -10.32 -8.64
CA GLY A 394 -9.41 -9.42 -8.32
C GLY A 394 -10.64 -10.17 -7.78
N ARG A 395 -11.50 -9.47 -7.04
CA ARG A 395 -12.67 -10.08 -6.39
C ARG A 395 -13.86 -10.12 -7.35
N LEU A 396 -14.53 -11.26 -7.38
CA LEU A 396 -15.85 -11.41 -8.00
C LEU A 396 -16.97 -10.97 -7.03
N MET A 397 -16.71 -11.12 -5.72
CA MET A 397 -17.73 -10.92 -4.68
C MET A 397 -17.20 -10.07 -3.52
N SER A 398 -18.07 -9.22 -2.98
CA SER A 398 -17.78 -8.49 -1.74
C SER A 398 -17.57 -9.46 -0.58
N ARG A 399 -16.80 -9.04 0.44
CA ARG A 399 -16.57 -9.87 1.64
C ARG A 399 -17.88 -10.27 2.34
N GLY A 400 -18.87 -9.37 2.36
CA GLY A 400 -20.20 -9.65 2.90
C GLY A 400 -20.93 -10.73 2.10
N ALA A 401 -20.98 -10.57 0.77
CA ALA A 401 -21.62 -11.55 -0.11
C ALA A 401 -20.97 -12.93 -0.04
N CYS A 402 -19.65 -13.01 0.17
CA CYS A 402 -18.96 -14.29 0.37
C CYS A 402 -19.45 -15.01 1.62
N LYS A 403 -19.62 -14.29 2.74
CA LYS A 403 -20.09 -14.86 4.01
C LYS A 403 -21.54 -15.34 3.94
N GLU A 404 -22.34 -14.72 3.10
CA GLU A 404 -23.75 -15.09 2.90
C GLU A 404 -23.92 -16.28 1.95
N LYS A 405 -23.13 -16.33 0.87
CA LYS A 405 -23.36 -17.28 -0.24
C LYS A 405 -22.41 -18.48 -0.25
N LEU A 406 -21.22 -18.38 0.33
CA LEU A 406 -20.22 -19.45 0.30
C LEU A 406 -20.28 -20.29 1.58
N SER A 407 -20.00 -21.59 1.46
CA SER A 407 -19.96 -22.51 2.59
C SER A 407 -18.54 -23.01 2.86
N ARG A 408 -18.26 -23.33 4.14
CA ARG A 408 -16.94 -23.90 4.52
C ARG A 408 -16.69 -25.27 3.88
N ALA A 409 -17.75 -26.06 3.68
CA ALA A 409 -17.66 -27.34 3.00
C ALA A 409 -17.22 -27.16 1.53
N ALA A 410 -17.84 -26.24 0.79
CA ALA A 410 -17.46 -25.96 -0.59
C ALA A 410 -16.02 -25.46 -0.71
N MET A 411 -15.60 -24.56 0.18
CA MET A 411 -14.22 -24.08 0.26
C MET A 411 -13.24 -25.24 0.55
N SER A 412 -13.56 -26.11 1.51
CA SER A 412 -12.72 -27.27 1.85
C SER A 412 -12.59 -28.25 0.69
N ASN A 413 -13.68 -28.52 -0.02
CA ASN A 413 -13.67 -29.42 -1.19
C ASN A 413 -12.79 -28.85 -2.31
N SER A 414 -12.96 -27.57 -2.63
CA SER A 414 -12.13 -26.88 -3.64
C SER A 414 -10.63 -26.91 -3.29
N LEU A 415 -10.28 -26.72 -2.00
CA LEU A 415 -8.90 -26.82 -1.54
C LEU A 415 -8.35 -28.25 -1.62
N GLN A 416 -9.17 -29.25 -1.29
CA GLN A 416 -8.79 -30.65 -1.39
C GLN A 416 -8.56 -31.09 -2.83
N GLU A 417 -9.44 -30.68 -3.75
CA GLU A 417 -9.30 -30.92 -5.20
C GLU A 417 -8.02 -30.29 -5.76
N ALA A 418 -7.67 -29.09 -5.30
CA ALA A 418 -6.43 -28.40 -5.67
C ALA A 418 -5.18 -28.94 -4.93
N GLY A 419 -5.34 -29.84 -3.96
CA GLY A 419 -4.25 -30.37 -3.15
C GLY A 419 -3.59 -29.32 -2.26
N ILE A 420 -4.37 -28.35 -1.75
CA ILE A 420 -3.91 -27.24 -0.92
C ILE A 420 -4.14 -27.53 0.55
N THR A 421 -3.11 -27.33 1.35
CA THR A 421 -3.24 -27.30 2.82
C THR A 421 -3.38 -25.86 3.31
N LEU A 422 -4.55 -25.52 3.85
CA LEU A 422 -4.82 -24.20 4.42
C LEU A 422 -4.64 -24.18 5.95
N ILE A 423 -3.97 -23.16 6.46
CA ILE A 423 -3.81 -22.85 7.89
C ILE A 423 -4.48 -21.50 8.17
N GLY A 424 -5.61 -21.51 8.87
CA GLY A 424 -6.44 -20.31 9.06
C GLY A 424 -7.40 -20.12 7.89
N GLY A 425 -7.58 -18.87 7.46
CA GLY A 425 -8.39 -18.50 6.32
C GLY A 425 -9.89 -18.37 6.65
N THR A 426 -10.48 -17.33 6.07
CA THR A 426 -11.91 -17.01 6.21
C THR A 426 -12.65 -17.25 4.90
N LEU A 427 -13.97 -17.40 4.97
CA LEU A 427 -14.82 -17.62 3.79
C LEU A 427 -14.75 -16.50 2.76
N ASP A 428 -14.48 -15.27 3.21
CA ASP A 428 -14.31 -14.14 2.30
C ASP A 428 -12.98 -14.14 1.55
N GLU A 429 -12.12 -15.13 1.77
CA GLU A 429 -10.92 -15.38 0.96
C GLU A 429 -10.98 -16.71 0.18
N ALA A 430 -12.13 -17.40 0.19
CA ALA A 430 -12.30 -18.65 -0.55
C ALA A 430 -11.97 -18.48 -2.05
N PRO A 431 -11.48 -19.52 -2.74
CA PRO A 431 -11.11 -19.43 -4.17
C PRO A 431 -12.24 -18.87 -5.05
N MET A 432 -13.48 -19.25 -4.77
CA MET A 432 -14.70 -18.81 -5.46
C MET A 432 -14.99 -17.30 -5.33
N ALA A 433 -14.33 -16.60 -4.41
CA ALA A 433 -14.49 -15.16 -4.22
C ALA A 433 -13.73 -14.33 -5.26
N TYR A 434 -12.85 -14.97 -6.04
CA TYR A 434 -11.93 -14.34 -6.98
C TYR A 434 -12.30 -14.64 -8.43
N LYS A 435 -11.91 -13.76 -9.36
CA LYS A 435 -12.04 -14.02 -10.79
C LYS A 435 -11.09 -15.14 -11.23
N ASP A 436 -11.30 -15.68 -12.43
CA ASP A 436 -10.34 -16.60 -13.03
C ASP A 436 -9.05 -15.86 -13.41
N ILE A 437 -7.95 -16.22 -12.76
CA ILE A 437 -6.64 -15.63 -13.00
C ILE A 437 -6.15 -15.84 -14.44
N HIS A 438 -6.48 -16.97 -15.07
CA HIS A 438 -6.07 -17.23 -16.46
C HIS A 438 -6.73 -16.23 -17.42
N LYS A 439 -8.02 -15.94 -17.19
CA LYS A 439 -8.75 -14.93 -17.96
C LYS A 439 -8.18 -13.53 -17.74
N VAL A 440 -7.85 -13.18 -16.49
CA VAL A 440 -7.19 -11.90 -16.16
C VAL A 440 -5.85 -11.76 -16.86
N MET A 441 -5.05 -12.83 -16.93
CA MET A 441 -3.76 -12.81 -17.64
C MET A 441 -3.92 -12.66 -19.16
N GLN A 442 -4.89 -13.36 -19.77
CA GLN A 442 -5.19 -13.23 -21.21
C GLN A 442 -5.59 -11.79 -21.59
N LEU A 443 -6.26 -11.07 -20.70
CA LEU A 443 -6.75 -9.71 -20.95
C LEU A 443 -5.68 -8.62 -20.77
N GLN A 444 -4.44 -8.98 -20.44
CA GLN A 444 -3.33 -8.05 -20.25
C GLN A 444 -2.03 -8.52 -20.92
N GLU A 445 -2.13 -9.34 -21.96
CA GLU A 445 -0.97 -9.81 -22.71
C GLU A 445 -0.15 -8.65 -23.31
N GLU A 446 -0.76 -7.50 -23.55
CA GLU A 446 -0.06 -6.28 -23.98
C GLU A 446 0.66 -5.52 -22.85
N LEU A 447 0.37 -5.84 -21.58
CA LEU A 447 0.94 -5.17 -20.41
C LEU A 447 2.16 -5.92 -19.86
N VAL A 448 2.13 -7.26 -19.92
CA VAL A 448 3.16 -8.12 -19.33
C VAL A 448 3.45 -9.36 -20.17
N SER A 449 4.66 -9.91 -20.02
CA SER A 449 5.05 -11.24 -20.48
C SER A 449 5.11 -12.20 -19.29
N VAL A 450 4.57 -13.42 -19.45
CA VAL A 450 4.71 -14.48 -18.44
C VAL A 450 6.07 -15.14 -18.56
N ILE A 451 6.83 -15.18 -17.46
CA ILE A 451 8.18 -15.75 -17.39
C ILE A 451 8.23 -17.00 -16.50
N GLY A 452 7.21 -17.20 -15.67
CA GLY A 452 7.12 -18.33 -14.76
C GLY A 452 5.73 -18.47 -14.13
N VAL A 453 5.49 -19.62 -13.51
CA VAL A 453 4.23 -19.95 -12.85
C VAL A 453 4.52 -20.41 -11.43
N PHE A 454 3.85 -19.78 -10.46
CA PHE A 454 3.85 -20.19 -9.06
C PHE A 454 2.62 -21.06 -8.76
N SER A 455 2.83 -22.24 -8.19
CA SER A 455 1.77 -23.16 -7.79
C SER A 455 1.73 -23.27 -6.26
N PRO A 456 0.68 -22.76 -5.57
CA PRO A 456 0.59 -22.84 -4.12
C PRO A 456 0.42 -24.30 -3.66
N LYS A 457 0.87 -24.58 -2.42
CA LYS A 457 0.70 -25.90 -1.77
C LYS A 457 0.28 -25.80 -0.31
N ILE A 458 0.92 -24.93 0.46
CA ILE A 458 0.62 -24.75 1.89
C ILE A 458 0.45 -23.27 2.14
N VAL A 459 -0.78 -22.86 2.46
CA VAL A 459 -1.17 -21.45 2.61
C VAL A 459 -1.45 -21.16 4.07
N ARG A 460 -0.83 -20.12 4.63
CA ARG A 460 -1.20 -19.58 5.95
C ARG A 460 -1.80 -18.19 5.81
N MET A 461 -2.95 -18.00 6.46
CA MET A 461 -3.69 -16.73 6.52
C MET A 461 -4.15 -16.46 7.96
N ASP A 462 -4.74 -15.28 8.17
CA ASP A 462 -5.47 -14.95 9.40
C ASP A 462 -6.75 -15.78 9.54
N LYS A 463 -7.25 -15.93 10.77
CA LYS A 463 -8.38 -16.81 11.10
C LYS A 463 -9.76 -16.20 10.92
#